data_AF-A0A5B6WHN3-F1
#
_entry.id   AF-A0A5B6WHN3-F1
#
_cell.length_a   1.000
_cell.length_b   1.000
_cell.length_c   1.000
_cell.angle_alpha   90.00
_cell.angle_beta   90.00
_cell.angle_gamma   90.00
#
_symmetry.space_group_name_H-M   'P 1'
#
loop_
_entity.id
_entity.type
_entity.pdbx_description
1 polymer ?
#
loop_
_entity_poly.entity_id
_entity_poly.type
_entity_poly.pdbx_seq_one_letter_code
_entity_poly.pdbx_strand_id
1 'polypeptide(L)'
;MSLVRDPVLPPKFKTSEFKKYNGTSCHEAHITIFYRRMMRYLIHSFHNSLIGSVAKWYNQLSRTKINSWKDLAQAFMKQYSHVTDMTPDRITLQNMEKQSCNTPNPYPSPE
;
A
#
# COMPACT_ATOMS: atom_id res chain seq x y z
N MET A 1 28.88 14.99 12.55
CA MET A 1 28.16 13.70 12.48
C MET A 1 26.67 14.00 12.39
N SER A 2 26.06 13.86 11.21
CA SER A 2 24.62 14.08 11.05
C SER A 2 23.86 12.81 11.43
N LEU A 3 23.07 12.88 12.49
CA LEU A 3 22.05 11.88 12.80
C LEU A 3 20.91 12.06 11.81
N VAL A 4 20.99 11.34 10.68
CA VAL A 4 19.81 11.08 9.86
C VAL A 4 18.80 10.41 10.79
N ARG A 5 17.70 11.09 11.11
CA ARG A 5 16.62 10.49 11.88
C ARG A 5 16.15 9.25 11.12
N ASP A 6 16.19 8.09 11.79
CA ASP A 6 15.67 6.88 11.21
C ASP A 6 14.21 7.11 10.77
N PRO A 7 13.84 6.71 9.55
CA PRO A 7 12.47 6.82 9.09
C PRO A 7 11.55 6.07 10.06
N VAL A 8 10.52 6.75 10.58
CA VAL A 8 9.50 6.11 11.41
C VAL A 8 8.76 5.10 10.54
N LEU A 9 9.04 3.82 10.75
CA LEU A 9 8.43 2.73 10.01
C LEU A 9 6.96 2.59 10.42
N PRO A 10 6.04 2.30 9.47
CA PRO A 10 4.64 2.03 9.81
C PRO A 10 4.54 0.89 10.84
N PRO A 11 3.54 0.89 11.75
CA PRO A 11 3.40 -0.12 12.80
C PRO A 11 3.32 -1.58 12.30
N LYS A 12 2.95 -1.79 11.03
CA LYS A 12 2.85 -3.11 10.40
C LYS A 12 4.13 -3.53 9.66
N PHE A 13 5.14 -2.66 9.59
CA PHE A 13 6.40 -2.97 8.94
C PHE A 13 7.19 -3.95 9.78
N LYS A 14 7.10 -5.24 9.42
CA LYS A 14 7.90 -6.28 10.05
C LYS A 14 9.31 -6.23 9.46
N THR A 15 10.23 -5.60 10.20
CA THR A 15 11.67 -5.61 9.89
C THR A 15 12.24 -7.02 9.73
N SER A 16 11.59 -8.05 10.28
CA SER A 16 11.97 -9.45 10.13
C SER A 16 11.82 -10.01 8.71
N GLU A 17 11.06 -9.37 7.82
CA GLU A 17 10.92 -9.83 6.43
C GLU A 17 12.18 -9.59 5.58
N PHE A 18 13.05 -8.66 6.01
CA PHE A 18 14.29 -8.30 5.32
C PHE A 18 15.52 -8.71 6.13
N LYS A 19 16.27 -9.69 5.62
CA LYS A 19 17.55 -10.10 6.21
C LYS A 19 18.51 -8.91 6.15
N LYS A 20 19.04 -8.48 7.31
CA LYS A 20 20.08 -7.44 7.38
C LYS A 20 21.36 -7.93 6.71
N TYR A 21 22.05 -7.02 6.02
CA TYR A 21 23.38 -7.27 5.50
C TYR A 21 24.41 -7.17 6.62
N ASN A 22 25.27 -8.17 6.76
CA ASN A 22 26.29 -8.24 7.82
C ASN A 22 27.72 -8.00 7.29
N GLY A 23 27.87 -7.62 6.01
CA GLY A 23 29.17 -7.39 5.39
C GLY A 23 29.91 -8.65 4.91
N THR A 24 29.37 -9.86 5.16
CA THR A 24 30.10 -11.11 4.86
C THR A 24 29.52 -11.93 3.71
N SER A 25 28.25 -11.76 3.37
CA SER A 25 27.65 -12.45 2.22
C SER A 25 27.95 -11.74 0.90
N CYS A 26 27.86 -12.46 -0.23
CA CYS A 26 27.97 -11.89 -1.57
C CYS A 26 27.02 -10.69 -1.76
N HIS A 27 27.58 -9.53 -2.12
CA HIS A 27 26.88 -8.26 -2.28
C HIS A 27 25.78 -8.35 -3.35
N GLU A 28 26.11 -8.91 -4.51
CA GLU A 28 25.20 -9.01 -5.65
C GLU A 28 24.01 -9.93 -5.36
N ALA A 29 24.27 -11.08 -4.73
CA ALA A 29 23.22 -11.99 -4.28
C ALA A 29 22.31 -11.34 -3.23
N HIS A 30 22.90 -10.57 -2.30
CA HIS A 30 22.12 -9.84 -1.29
C HIS A 30 21.18 -8.81 -1.93
N ILE A 31 21.69 -7.96 -2.82
CA ILE A 31 20.89 -6.95 -3.53
C ILE A 31 19.77 -7.61 -4.34
N THR A 32 20.08 -8.69 -5.05
CA THR A 32 19.09 -9.42 -5.86
C THR A 32 17.95 -9.96 -5.00
N ILE A 33 18.27 -10.60 -3.87
CA ILE A 33 17.27 -11.14 -2.94
C ILE A 33 16.46 -10.00 -2.29
N PHE A 34 17.14 -8.94 -1.87
CA PHE A 34 16.51 -7.78 -1.25
C PHE A 34 15.52 -7.11 -2.21
N TYR A 35 15.93 -6.82 -3.44
CA TYR A 35 15.08 -6.24 -4.48
C TYR A 35 13.85 -7.11 -4.75
N ARG A 36 14.03 -8.44 -4.88
CA ARG A 36 12.92 -9.37 -5.08
C ARG A 36 11.91 -9.36 -3.93
N ARG A 37 12.38 -9.26 -2.68
CA ARG A 37 11.51 -9.16 -1.50
C ARG A 37 10.79 -7.82 -1.46
N MET A 38 11.51 -6.72 -1.73
CA MET A 38 10.96 -5.37 -1.75
C MET A 38 9.82 -5.25 -2.77
N MET A 39 10.04 -5.75 -3.99
CA MET A 39 9.03 -5.79 -5.05
C MET A 39 7.76 -6.53 -4.61
N ARG A 40 7.90 -7.71 -3.98
CA ARG A 40 6.75 -8.47 -3.47
C ARG A 40 6.03 -7.72 -2.35
N TYR A 41 6.77 -7.11 -1.43
CA TYR A 41 6.22 -6.32 -0.34
C TYR A 41 5.42 -5.13 -0.87
N LEU A 42 5.95 -4.38 -1.85
CA LEU A 42 5.27 -3.24 -2.46
C LEU A 42 3.98 -3.65 -3.16
N ILE A 43 4.03 -4.68 -4.00
CA ILE A 43 2.86 -5.20 -4.72
C ILE A 43 1.77 -5.67 -3.73
N HIS A 44 2.16 -6.41 -2.68
CA HIS A 44 1.22 -6.90 -1.69
C HIS A 44 0.63 -5.77 -0.82
N SER A 45 1.47 -4.82 -0.40
CA SER A 45 1.04 -3.65 0.36
C SER A 45 0.06 -2.80 -0.43
N PHE A 46 0.32 -2.62 -1.72
CA PHE A 46 -0.62 -1.93 -2.61
C PHE A 46 -1.95 -2.67 -2.67
N HIS A 47 -1.97 -3.99 -2.90
CA HIS A 47 -3.21 -4.77 -2.88
C HIS A 47 -4.00 -4.58 -1.57
N ASN A 48 -3.33 -4.67 -0.42
CA ASN A 48 -3.98 -4.52 0.90
C ASN A 48 -4.51 -3.10 1.16
N SER A 49 -4.07 -2.11 0.41
CA SER A 49 -4.56 -0.73 0.50
C SER A 49 -5.86 -0.48 -0.29
N LEU A 50 -6.24 -1.41 -1.16
CA LEU A 50 -7.41 -1.26 -2.03
C LEU A 50 -8.68 -1.74 -1.32
N ILE A 51 -9.80 -1.06 -1.61
CA ILE A 51 -11.12 -1.39 -1.07
C ILE A 51 -12.16 -1.50 -2.20
N GLY A 52 -13.27 -2.20 -1.91
CA GLY A 52 -14.45 -2.22 -2.77
C GLY A 52 -14.16 -2.63 -4.23
N SER A 53 -14.63 -1.81 -5.17
CA SER A 53 -14.48 -2.03 -6.61
C SER A 53 -13.02 -2.00 -7.08
N VAL A 54 -12.16 -1.23 -6.41
CA VAL A 54 -10.73 -1.12 -6.75
C VAL A 54 -9.98 -2.41 -6.40
N ALA A 55 -10.30 -3.02 -5.26
CA ALA A 55 -9.75 -4.33 -4.90
C ALA A 55 -10.21 -5.43 -5.88
N LYS A 56 -11.48 -5.39 -6.32
CA LYS A 56 -12.00 -6.32 -7.33
C LYS A 56 -11.27 -6.17 -8.67
N TRP A 57 -11.05 -4.94 -9.13
CA TRP A 57 -10.26 -4.66 -10.33
C TRP A 57 -8.84 -5.23 -10.23
N TYR A 58 -8.16 -5.03 -9.10
CA TYR A 58 -6.81 -5.54 -8.90
C TYR A 58 -6.76 -7.07 -9.00
N ASN A 59 -7.75 -7.79 -8.45
CA ASN A 59 -7.83 -9.25 -8.54
C ASN A 59 -8.12 -9.77 -9.95
N GLN A 60 -8.60 -8.93 -10.86
CA GLN A 60 -8.83 -9.26 -12.27
C GLN A 60 -7.60 -8.96 -13.14
N LEU A 61 -6.57 -8.30 -12.61
CA LEU A 61 -5.32 -8.09 -13.34
C LEU A 61 -4.65 -9.43 -13.64
N SER A 62 -4.27 -9.63 -14.90
CA SER A 62 -3.49 -10.80 -15.27
C SER A 62 -2.15 -10.77 -14.56
N ARG A 63 -1.83 -11.83 -13.81
CA ARG A 63 -0.51 -12.03 -13.18
C ARG A 63 0.64 -12.04 -14.18
N THR A 64 0.36 -12.32 -15.46
CA THR A 64 1.37 -12.30 -16.53
C THR A 64 1.69 -10.89 -17.03
N LYS A 65 0.81 -9.91 -16.78
CA LYS A 65 0.95 -8.53 -17.25
C LYS A 65 1.63 -7.59 -16.25
N ILE A 66 1.68 -7.97 -14.97
CA ILE A 66 2.28 -7.15 -13.90
C ILE A 66 3.58 -7.82 -13.43
N ASN A 67 4.68 -7.49 -14.07
CA ASN A 67 6.00 -8.04 -13.73
C ASN A 67 6.85 -7.06 -12.92
N SER A 68 6.45 -5.80 -12.87
CA SER A 68 7.11 -4.75 -12.10
C SER A 68 6.13 -3.84 -11.36
N TRP A 69 6.66 -3.16 -10.33
CA TRP A 69 5.94 -2.06 -9.68
C TRP A 69 5.51 -0.97 -10.69
N LYS A 70 6.38 -0.69 -11.69
CA LYS A 70 6.10 0.28 -12.74
C LYS A 70 4.87 -0.12 -13.57
N ASP A 71 4.78 -1.38 -13.97
CA ASP A 71 3.64 -1.90 -14.75
C ASP A 71 2.34 -1.78 -13.95
N LEU A 72 2.39 -2.10 -12.65
CA LEU A 72 1.25 -1.96 -11.74
C LEU A 72 0.81 -0.50 -11.60
N ALA A 73 1.74 0.41 -11.32
CA ALA A 73 1.46 1.83 -11.18
C ALA A 73 0.87 2.41 -12.47
N GLN A 74 1.41 2.04 -13.63
CA GLN A 74 0.91 2.49 -14.93
C GLN A 74 -0.49 1.94 -15.23
N ALA A 75 -0.75 0.66 -14.94
CA ALA A 75 -2.08 0.07 -15.08
C ALA A 75 -3.11 0.77 -14.19
N PHE A 76 -2.72 1.06 -12.94
CA PHE A 76 -3.58 1.78 -11.99
C PHE A 76 -3.87 3.21 -12.45
N MET A 77 -2.84 3.98 -12.82
CA MET A 77 -3.01 5.34 -13.33
C MET A 77 -3.85 5.34 -14.59
N LYS A 78 -3.65 4.40 -15.52
CA LYS A 78 -4.49 4.29 -16.73
C LYS A 78 -5.95 4.01 -16.38
N GLN A 79 -6.21 3.06 -15.47
CA GLN A 79 -7.57 2.69 -15.06
C GLN A 79 -8.33 3.85 -14.42
N TYR A 80 -7.66 4.66 -13.61
CA TYR A 80 -8.28 5.72 -12.80
C TYR A 80 -7.90 7.15 -13.23
N SER A 81 -7.25 7.31 -14.38
CA SER A 81 -6.84 8.62 -14.93
C SER A 81 -8.01 9.59 -15.15
N HIS A 82 -9.25 9.09 -15.23
CA HIS A 82 -10.46 9.88 -15.41
C HIS A 82 -11.16 10.29 -14.10
N VAL A 83 -10.75 9.77 -12.93
CA VAL A 83 -11.40 10.08 -11.64
C VAL A 83 -11.03 11.48 -11.11
N THR A 84 -9.93 12.06 -11.58
CA THR A 84 -9.51 13.42 -11.20
C THR A 84 -10.31 14.54 -11.87
N ASP A 85 -11.12 14.26 -12.90
CA ASP A 85 -12.02 15.26 -13.53
C ASP A 85 -13.45 15.25 -12.95
N MET A 86 -13.75 14.32 -12.02
CA MET A 86 -15.01 14.34 -11.30
C MET A 86 -14.87 15.22 -10.05
N THR A 87 -15.08 16.52 -10.24
CA THR A 87 -15.41 17.44 -9.13
C THR A 87 -16.55 16.78 -8.32
N PRO A 88 -16.38 16.46 -7.03
CA PRO A 88 -17.46 15.85 -6.27
C PRO A 88 -18.63 16.82 -6.20
N ASP A 89 -19.78 16.41 -6.70
CA ASP A 89 -21.04 17.12 -6.46
C ASP A 89 -21.24 17.25 -4.94
N ARG A 90 -21.79 18.41 -4.53
CA ARG A 90 -22.18 18.75 -3.16
C ARG A 90 -22.99 17.64 -2.49
N ILE A 91 -23.76 16.86 -3.26
CA ILE A 91 -24.52 15.70 -2.77
C ILE A 91 -23.61 14.52 -2.38
N THR A 92 -22.53 14.28 -3.12
CA THR A 92 -21.56 13.20 -2.81
C THR A 92 -20.76 13.53 -1.55
N LEU A 93 -20.39 14.80 -1.36
CA LEU A 93 -19.71 15.28 -0.14
C LEU A 93 -20.56 15.09 1.12
N GLN A 94 -21.85 15.43 1.08
CA GLN A 94 -22.77 15.27 2.23
C GLN A 94 -23.00 13.79 2.61
N ASN A 95 -22.92 12.86 1.66
CA ASN A 95 -23.12 11.45 1.94
C ASN A 95 -21.87 10.79 2.53
N MET A 96 -20.66 11.26 2.18
CA MET A 96 -19.41 10.79 2.79
C MET A 96 -19.28 11.26 4.24
N GLU A 97 -19.70 12.50 4.55
CA GLU A 97 -19.67 13.06 5.90
C GLU A 97 -20.62 12.34 6.87
N LYS A 98 -21.78 11.86 6.37
CA LYS A 98 -22.74 11.08 7.16
C LYS A 98 -22.28 9.65 7.46
N GLN A 99 -21.31 9.11 6.71
CA GLN A 99 -20.83 7.74 6.87
C GLN A 99 -19.53 7.64 7.67
N SER A 100 -18.88 8.76 7.98
CA SER A 100 -17.63 8.82 8.74
C SER A 100 -17.79 9.43 10.14
N CYS A 101 -18.76 8.99 10.96
CA CYS A 101 -18.71 9.16 12.42
C CYS A 101 -19.77 8.35 13.19
N ASN A 102 -20.17 7.15 12.75
CA ASN A 102 -21.05 6.29 13.55
C ASN A 102 -20.51 4.87 13.62
N THR A 103 -19.40 4.69 14.35
CA THR A 103 -19.16 3.45 15.09
C THR A 103 -19.60 3.70 16.54
N PRO A 104 -20.71 3.10 17.00
CA PRO A 104 -21.02 3.07 18.43
C PRO A 104 -19.87 2.36 19.16
N ASN A 105 -19.35 3.02 20.20
CA ASN A 105 -18.28 2.49 21.06
C ASN A 105 -18.70 1.13 21.67
N PRO A 106 -17.94 0.04 21.50
CA PRO A 106 -18.36 -1.29 21.94
C PRO A 106 -18.17 -1.57 23.44
N TYR A 107 -17.72 -0.61 24.25
CA TYR A 107 -17.52 -0.82 25.69
C TYR A 107 -18.19 0.28 26.53
N PRO A 108 -19.08 -0.06 27.47
CA PRO A 108 -19.49 0.88 28.52
C PRO A 108 -18.34 1.07 29.54
N SER A 109 -18.19 2.29 30.05
CA SER A 109 -17.26 2.57 31.16
C SER A 109 -17.74 1.86 32.43
N PRO A 110 -16.84 1.29 33.25
CA PRO A 110 -17.22 0.77 34.56
C PRO A 110 -17.48 1.93 35.53
N GLU A 111 -18.53 1.77 36.34
CA GLU A 111 -18.89 2.63 37.48
C GLU A 111 -17.83 2.60 38.60
#